data_AF-A0A537BFK3-F1
#
_entry.id   AF-A0A537BFK3-F1
#
_cell.length_a   1.000
_cell.length_b   1.000
_cell.length_c   1.000
_cell.angle_alpha   90.00
_cell.angle_beta   90.00
_cell.angle_gamma   90.00
#
_symmetry.space_group_name_H-M   'P 1'
#
loop_
_entity.id
_entity.type
_entity.pdbx_description
1 polymer ?
#
loop_
_entity_poly.entity_id
_entity_poly.type
_entity_poly.pdbx_seq_one_letter_code
_entity_poly.pdbx_strand_id
1 'polypeptide(L)'
;MSAGGSSDTARTARSGRSPKPRLALHLQVVSRAAPVPASAQIRRWALATLKGSAEITVRIVGAAEARILNRRYRGRDYAANVLSFPYALRRGLVQGDIVLCAPVIAREALVQGKAVEAHLAHLTVHALLHLQGYDHLRRRDAARMEALEKKLLAKLGYPDPYDSPR
;
A
#
# COMPACT_ATOMS: atom_id res chain seq x y z
N MET A 1 20.06 -63.69 -19.01
CA MET A 1 20.06 -63.19 -20.39
C MET A 1 18.97 -62.15 -20.45
N SER A 2 19.28 -60.85 -20.31
CA SER A 2 19.69 -59.94 -21.42
C SER A 2 18.55 -59.81 -22.44
N ALA A 3 18.05 -58.66 -22.88
CA ALA A 3 18.31 -57.22 -22.78
C ALA A 3 16.95 -56.54 -23.16
N GLY A 4 16.60 -55.28 -22.92
CA GLY A 4 17.30 -54.02 -23.14
C GLY A 4 16.55 -53.17 -24.20
N GLY A 5 16.40 -51.86 -23.92
CA GLY A 5 15.84 -50.81 -24.81
C GLY A 5 14.47 -50.28 -24.36
N SER A 6 14.29 -49.16 -23.64
CA SER A 6 14.75 -47.76 -23.88
C SER A 6 14.54 -47.33 -25.33
N SER A 7 13.96 -46.20 -25.71
CA SER A 7 13.59 -44.95 -25.03
C SER A 7 13.01 -44.02 -26.12
N ASP A 8 12.04 -43.17 -25.80
CA ASP A 8 11.91 -41.77 -26.29
C ASP A 8 10.49 -41.23 -26.05
N THR A 9 10.21 -39.99 -25.68
CA THR A 9 10.91 -38.90 -25.00
C THR A 9 9.83 -37.83 -24.77
N ALA A 10 10.02 -37.05 -23.71
CA ALA A 10 9.63 -35.64 -23.63
C ALA A 10 8.13 -35.28 -23.69
N ARG A 11 7.41 -35.59 -22.59
CA ARG A 11 6.33 -34.69 -22.15
C ARG A 11 6.98 -33.41 -21.61
N THR A 12 7.11 -32.40 -22.47
CA THR A 12 7.56 -31.07 -22.06
C THR A 12 6.53 -30.46 -21.11
N ALA A 13 6.83 -30.53 -19.81
CA ALA A 13 6.14 -29.74 -18.82
C ALA A 13 6.43 -28.27 -19.13
N ARG A 14 5.45 -27.59 -19.76
CA ARG A 14 5.45 -26.13 -19.88
C ARG A 14 5.51 -25.57 -18.46
N SER A 15 6.68 -25.07 -18.08
CA SER A 15 6.88 -24.21 -16.91
C SER A 15 5.89 -23.05 -17.01
N GLY A 16 4.76 -23.17 -16.33
CA GLY A 16 3.77 -22.12 -16.18
C GLY A 16 4.38 -21.01 -15.34
N ARG A 17 5.10 -20.08 -15.98
CA ARG A 17 5.55 -18.86 -15.34
C ARG A 17 4.29 -18.11 -14.91
N SER A 18 4.02 -18.05 -13.61
CA SER A 18 2.93 -17.23 -13.08
C SER A 18 3.04 -15.83 -13.68
N PRO A 19 1.96 -15.23 -14.21
CA PRO A 19 2.03 -13.92 -14.84
C PRO A 19 2.63 -12.93 -13.84
N LYS A 20 3.60 -12.12 -14.29
CA LYS A 20 4.19 -11.07 -13.45
C LYS A 20 3.05 -10.21 -12.90
N PRO A 21 3.03 -9.93 -11.57
CA PRO A 21 1.99 -9.11 -10.99
C PRO A 21 1.95 -7.75 -11.69
N ARG A 22 0.77 -7.36 -12.17
CA ARG A 22 0.56 -6.08 -12.86
C ARG A 22 0.01 -5.07 -11.86
N LEU A 23 0.56 -3.87 -11.86
CA LEU A 23 0.05 -2.74 -11.09
C LEU A 23 -0.58 -1.71 -12.05
N ALA A 24 -1.91 -1.68 -12.06
CA ALA A 24 -2.69 -0.56 -12.58
C ALA A 24 -2.85 0.48 -11.46
N LEU A 25 -2.27 1.66 -11.66
CA LEU A 25 -2.27 2.75 -10.69
C LEU A 25 -2.89 3.99 -11.34
N HIS A 26 -3.95 4.50 -10.74
CA HIS A 26 -4.54 5.79 -11.11
C HIS A 26 -4.28 6.81 -10.00
N LEU A 27 -3.65 7.94 -10.34
CA LEU A 27 -3.39 9.03 -9.40
C LEU A 27 -4.33 10.19 -9.68
N GLN A 28 -5.12 10.59 -8.68
CA GLN A 28 -5.97 11.76 -8.72
C GLN A 28 -5.44 12.80 -7.73
N VAL A 29 -5.07 13.99 -8.20
CA VAL A 29 -4.60 15.08 -7.32
C VAL A 29 -5.63 16.20 -7.34
N VAL A 30 -6.45 16.27 -6.29
CA VAL A 30 -7.52 17.27 -6.14
C VAL A 30 -7.02 18.50 -5.40
N SER A 31 -6.10 18.30 -4.46
CA SER A 31 -5.48 19.38 -3.69
C SER A 31 -3.97 19.30 -3.76
N ARG A 32 -3.34 20.47 -3.90
CA ARG A 32 -1.88 20.69 -3.79
C ARG A 32 -1.55 21.70 -2.69
N ALA A 33 -2.42 21.83 -1.67
CA ALA A 33 -2.21 22.74 -0.54
C ALA A 33 -1.03 22.35 0.36
N ALA A 34 -0.40 21.19 0.12
CA ALA A 34 0.78 20.68 0.79
C ALA A 34 1.53 19.74 -0.18
N PRO A 35 2.77 19.29 0.14
CA PRO A 35 3.50 18.35 -0.71
C PRO A 35 2.69 17.10 -1.03
N VAL A 36 2.71 16.69 -2.29
CA VAL A 36 2.00 15.51 -2.80
C VAL A 36 2.99 14.56 -3.47
N PRO A 37 2.79 13.23 -3.39
CA PRO A 37 3.69 12.28 -4.01
C PRO A 37 3.51 12.26 -5.53
N ALA A 38 4.60 12.08 -6.27
CA ALA A 38 4.57 11.78 -7.69
C ALA A 38 4.04 10.35 -7.93
N SER A 39 3.47 10.12 -9.12
CA SER A 39 3.01 8.78 -9.52
C SER A 39 4.12 7.72 -9.43
N ALA A 40 5.37 8.10 -9.75
CA ALA A 40 6.53 7.22 -9.63
C ALA A 40 6.83 6.82 -8.17
N GLN A 41 6.66 7.74 -7.21
CA GLN A 41 6.83 7.44 -5.77
C GLN A 41 5.78 6.42 -5.32
N ILE A 42 4.50 6.68 -5.61
CA ILE A 42 3.40 5.76 -5.26
C ILE A 42 3.62 4.39 -5.90
N ARG A 43 4.02 4.35 -7.18
CA ARG A 43 4.31 3.09 -7.87
C ARG A 43 5.44 2.32 -7.17
N ARG A 44 6.52 2.98 -6.75
CA ARG A 44 7.61 2.33 -6.00
C ARG A 44 7.12 1.76 -4.67
N TRP A 45 6.37 2.54 -3.88
CA TRP A 45 5.84 2.10 -2.59
C TRP A 45 4.84 0.94 -2.75
N ALA A 46 3.98 1.00 -3.76
CA ALA A 46 3.03 -0.05 -4.09
C ALA A 46 3.71 -1.37 -4.48
N LEU A 47 4.69 -1.31 -5.39
CA LEU A 47 5.43 -2.51 -5.83
C LEU A 47 6.27 -3.15 -4.71
N ALA A 48 6.71 -2.37 -3.72
CA ALA A 48 7.38 -2.93 -2.55
C ALA A 48 6.42 -3.66 -1.60
N THR A 49 5.15 -3.24 -1.56
CA THR A 49 4.16 -3.66 -0.55
C THR A 49 3.22 -4.77 -1.03
N LEU A 50 2.85 -4.77 -2.31
CA LEU A 50 1.86 -5.67 -2.87
C LEU A 50 2.41 -7.09 -3.08
N LYS A 51 1.67 -8.10 -2.63
CA LYS A 51 2.02 -9.52 -2.82
C LYS A 51 1.57 -10.10 -4.17
N GLY A 52 0.73 -9.38 -4.91
CA GLY A 52 0.13 -9.83 -6.17
C GLY A 52 -0.21 -8.68 -7.10
N SER A 53 -0.96 -8.96 -8.17
CA SER A 53 -1.49 -7.92 -9.04
C SER A 53 -2.41 -6.99 -8.27
N ALA A 54 -2.45 -5.72 -8.69
CA ALA A 54 -3.33 -4.74 -8.08
C ALA A 54 -3.85 -3.72 -9.09
N GLU A 55 -5.06 -3.23 -8.81
CA GLU A 55 -5.68 -2.10 -9.47
C GLU A 55 -6.13 -1.12 -8.39
N ILE A 56 -5.41 -0.01 -8.26
CA ILE A 56 -5.62 0.94 -7.16
C ILE A 56 -5.77 2.37 -7.68
N THR A 57 -6.64 3.12 -7.02
CA THR A 57 -6.66 4.58 -7.13
C THR A 57 -6.04 5.19 -5.89
N VAL A 58 -5.11 6.12 -6.08
CA VAL A 58 -4.63 6.99 -5.01
C VAL A 58 -5.14 8.40 -5.27
N ARG A 59 -5.95 8.92 -4.35
CA ARG A 59 -6.57 10.23 -4.42
C ARG A 59 -6.00 11.14 -3.35
N ILE A 60 -5.39 12.24 -3.77
CA ILE A 60 -4.83 13.27 -2.89
C ILE A 60 -5.83 14.39 -2.72
N VAL A 61 -6.27 14.64 -1.48
CA VAL A 61 -7.37 15.55 -1.14
C VAL A 61 -6.97 16.60 -0.09
N GLY A 62 -7.80 17.63 0.03
CA GLY A 62 -7.73 18.60 1.13
C GLY A 62 -8.46 18.12 2.40
N ALA A 63 -8.37 18.91 3.48
CA ALA A 63 -8.98 18.57 4.77
C ALA A 63 -10.51 18.51 4.74
N ALA A 64 -11.17 19.38 3.96
CA ALA A 64 -12.62 19.40 3.85
C ALA A 64 -13.17 18.08 3.27
N GLU A 65 -12.64 17.64 2.13
CA GLU A 65 -13.03 16.37 1.51
C GLU A 65 -12.67 15.17 2.39
N ALA A 66 -11.48 15.15 3.01
CA ALA A 66 -11.10 14.09 3.93
C ALA A 66 -12.07 13.98 5.13
N ARG A 67 -12.54 15.10 5.69
CA ARG A 67 -13.54 15.13 6.76
C ARG A 67 -14.90 14.62 6.30
N ILE A 68 -15.34 15.02 5.11
CA ILE A 68 -16.60 14.54 4.51
C ILE A 68 -16.56 13.01 4.35
N LEU A 69 -15.48 12.48 3.77
CA LEU A 69 -15.31 11.05 3.55
C LEU A 69 -15.23 10.28 4.88
N ASN A 70 -14.45 10.78 5.85
CA ASN A 70 -14.34 10.14 7.16
C ASN A 70 -15.69 10.12 7.91
N ARG A 71 -16.46 11.22 7.84
CA ARG A 71 -17.81 11.27 8.40
C ARG A 71 -18.72 10.26 7.71
N ARG A 72 -18.77 10.26 6.38
CA ARG A 72 -19.68 9.42 5.58
C ARG A 72 -19.43 7.93 5.73
N TYR A 73 -18.15 7.52 5.73
CA TYR A 73 -17.79 6.10 5.68
C TYR A 73 -17.34 5.52 7.01
N ARG A 74 -16.95 6.35 7.98
CA ARG A 74 -16.49 5.91 9.31
C ARG A 74 -17.26 6.54 10.48
N GLY A 75 -18.21 7.43 10.22
CA GLY A 75 -18.97 8.14 11.26
C GLY A 75 -18.13 9.13 12.08
N ARG A 76 -16.93 9.51 11.60
CA ARG A 76 -15.96 10.31 12.36
C ARG A 76 -15.84 11.71 11.80
N ASP A 77 -16.13 12.71 12.64
CA ASP A 77 -16.21 14.10 12.21
C ASP A 77 -14.89 14.88 12.32
N TYR A 78 -13.84 14.36 11.69
CA TYR A 78 -12.55 15.05 11.54
C TYR A 78 -11.86 14.62 10.24
N ALA A 79 -10.92 15.43 9.76
CA ALA A 79 -10.13 15.09 8.58
C ALA A 79 -9.11 13.99 8.93
N ALA A 80 -9.33 12.78 8.43
CA ALA A 80 -8.34 11.69 8.55
C ALA A 80 -7.12 11.97 7.64
N ASN A 81 -5.96 11.50 8.06
CA ASN A 81 -4.73 11.54 7.26
C ASN A 81 -4.81 10.58 6.06
N VAL A 82 -5.31 9.36 6.28
CA VAL A 82 -5.50 8.33 5.26
C VAL A 82 -6.81 7.57 5.47
N LEU A 83 -7.46 7.20 4.36
CA LEU A 83 -8.58 6.27 4.32
C LEU A 83 -8.32 5.22 3.24
N SER A 84 -8.62 3.96 3.54
CA SER A 84 -8.56 2.85 2.58
C SER A 84 -9.95 2.26 2.36
N PHE A 85 -10.29 2.03 1.08
CA PHE A 85 -11.55 1.50 0.62
C PHE A 85 -11.30 0.21 -0.20
N PRO A 86 -11.16 -0.95 0.46
CA PRO A 86 -10.99 -2.21 -0.24
C PRO A 86 -12.25 -2.59 -1.01
N TYR A 87 -12.08 -3.02 -2.25
CA TYR A 87 -13.12 -3.69 -3.02
C TYR A 87 -13.06 -5.19 -2.74
N ALA A 88 -14.13 -5.92 -3.07
CA ALA A 88 -14.17 -7.36 -2.86
C ALA A 88 -12.97 -8.04 -3.55
N LEU A 89 -12.14 -8.74 -2.78
CA LEU A 89 -10.97 -9.45 -3.29
C LEU A 89 -11.41 -10.54 -4.27
N ARG A 90 -11.23 -10.29 -5.57
CA ARG A 90 -11.51 -11.28 -6.62
C ARG A 90 -10.19 -11.94 -7.03
N ARG A 91 -10.12 -13.27 -6.87
CA ARG A 91 -9.05 -14.10 -7.48
C ARG A 91 -7.61 -13.63 -7.17
N GLY A 92 -7.36 -13.11 -5.96
CA GLY A 92 -6.04 -12.64 -5.54
C GLY A 92 -5.59 -11.29 -6.16
N LEU A 93 -6.49 -10.56 -6.80
CA LEU A 93 -6.27 -9.18 -7.26
C LEU A 93 -6.63 -8.21 -6.12
N VAL A 94 -5.68 -7.35 -5.74
CA VAL A 94 -5.94 -6.26 -4.77
C VAL A 94 -6.62 -5.12 -5.52
N GLN A 95 -7.81 -4.73 -5.09
CA GLN A 95 -8.54 -3.61 -5.69
C GLN A 95 -9.05 -2.66 -4.61
N GLY A 96 -8.96 -1.36 -4.86
CA GLY A 96 -9.52 -0.38 -3.94
C GLY A 96 -8.95 1.02 -4.12
N ASP A 97 -9.51 1.93 -3.33
CA ASP A 97 -9.12 3.34 -3.33
C ASP A 97 -8.39 3.69 -2.02
N ILE A 98 -7.38 4.54 -2.16
CA ILE A 98 -6.65 5.14 -1.05
C ILE A 98 -6.85 6.65 -1.15
N VAL A 99 -7.31 7.27 -0.08
CA VAL A 99 -7.45 8.73 0.03
C VAL A 99 -6.41 9.25 1.01
N LEU A 100 -5.54 10.14 0.55
CA LEU A 100 -4.50 10.79 1.35
C LEU A 100 -4.82 12.28 1.51
N CYS A 101 -4.88 12.76 2.74
CA CYS A 101 -5.09 14.17 3.03
C CYS A 101 -3.76 14.91 3.18
N ALA A 102 -3.24 15.48 2.08
CA ALA A 102 -1.93 16.14 2.05
C ALA A 102 -1.68 17.15 3.19
N PRO A 103 -2.59 18.09 3.53
CA PRO A 103 -2.34 19.05 4.60
C PRO A 103 -2.32 18.42 6.00
N VAL A 104 -3.10 17.36 6.25
CA VAL A 104 -3.06 16.63 7.53
C VAL A 104 -1.74 15.88 7.65
N ILE A 105 -1.33 15.17 6.61
CA ILE A 105 -0.08 14.41 6.57
C ILE A 105 1.13 15.33 6.75
N ALA A 106 1.16 16.48 6.06
CA ALA A 106 2.27 17.44 6.19
C ALA A 106 2.36 18.01 7.61
N ARG A 107 1.22 18.32 8.24
CA ARG A 107 1.19 18.78 9.63
C ARG A 107 1.69 17.70 10.60
N GLU A 108 1.24 16.46 10.44
CA GLU A 108 1.69 15.34 11.26
C GLU A 108 3.18 15.09 11.13
N ALA A 109 3.70 15.12 9.89
CA ALA A 109 5.12 14.98 9.62
C ALA A 109 5.94 16.07 10.33
N LEU A 110 5.50 17.33 10.25
CA LEU A 110 6.14 18.45 10.95
C LEU A 110 6.16 18.24 12.48
N VAL A 111 5.01 17.90 13.08
CA VAL A 111 4.89 17.68 14.53
C VAL A 111 5.76 16.52 15.01
N GLN A 112 5.93 15.50 14.17
CA GLN A 112 6.72 14.30 14.50
C GLN A 112 8.19 14.42 14.08
N GLY A 113 8.63 15.56 13.52
CA GLY A 113 10.00 15.73 13.04
C GLY A 113 10.36 14.82 11.84
N LYS A 114 9.36 14.41 11.05
CA LYS A 114 9.52 13.52 9.89
C LYS A 114 9.58 14.31 8.59
N ALA A 115 10.32 13.79 7.62
CA ALA A 115 10.19 14.24 6.24
C ALA A 115 8.76 13.93 5.74
N VAL A 116 8.11 14.90 5.08
CA VAL A 116 6.75 14.74 4.56
C VAL A 116 6.66 13.55 3.60
N GLU A 117 7.68 13.34 2.76
CA GLU A 117 7.76 12.18 1.88
C GLU A 117 7.79 10.85 2.65
N ALA A 118 8.55 10.77 3.75
CA ALA A 118 8.62 9.54 4.55
C ALA A 118 7.26 9.23 5.20
N HIS A 119 6.54 10.26 5.66
CA HIS A 119 5.20 10.08 6.22
C HIS A 119 4.15 9.73 5.16
N LEU A 120 4.26 10.30 3.94
CA LEU A 120 3.45 9.89 2.79
C LEU A 120 3.71 8.44 2.39
N ALA A 121 4.97 8.01 2.38
CA ALA A 121 5.37 6.64 2.09
C ALA A 121 4.78 5.69 3.14
N HIS A 122 4.92 6.02 4.43
CA HIS A 122 4.35 5.25 5.54
C HIS A 122 2.85 5.06 5.39
N LEU A 123 2.09 6.14 5.23
CA LEU A 123 0.63 6.05 5.13
C LEU A 123 0.16 5.36 3.85
N THR A 124 0.93 5.44 2.76
CA THR A 124 0.64 4.68 1.55
C THR A 124 0.87 3.18 1.76
N VAL A 125 1.99 2.78 2.38
CA VAL A 125 2.28 1.38 2.74
C VAL A 125 1.20 0.84 3.68
N HIS A 126 0.86 1.60 4.72
CA HIS A 126 -0.18 1.28 5.69
C HIS A 126 -1.53 1.02 5.00
N ALA A 127 -1.97 1.93 4.12
CA ALA A 127 -3.22 1.78 3.39
C ALA A 127 -3.22 0.58 2.44
N LEU A 128 -2.10 0.30 1.76
CA LEU A 128 -1.96 -0.88 0.88
C LEU A 128 -1.97 -2.20 1.65
N LEU A 129 -1.48 -2.24 2.89
CA LEU A 129 -1.63 -3.38 3.78
C LEU A 129 -3.11 -3.57 4.16
N HIS A 130 -3.83 -2.49 4.47
CA HIS A 130 -5.28 -2.57 4.68
C HIS A 130 -6.04 -3.09 3.45
N LEU A 131 -5.69 -2.66 2.23
CA LEU A 131 -6.29 -3.20 1.01
C LEU A 131 -6.02 -4.71 0.82
N GLN A 132 -4.95 -5.24 1.42
CA GLN A 132 -4.60 -6.66 1.41
C GLN A 132 -5.23 -7.46 2.57
N GLY A 133 -6.09 -6.82 3.38
CA GLY A 133 -6.78 -7.47 4.50
C GLY A 133 -5.98 -7.52 5.80
N TYR A 134 -4.85 -6.81 5.90
CA TYR A 134 -4.22 -6.58 7.20
C TYR A 134 -5.07 -5.60 8.01
N ASP A 135 -5.06 -5.79 9.33
CA ASP A 135 -5.78 -4.92 10.25
C ASP A 135 -4.99 -4.78 11.55
N HIS A 136 -5.29 -3.73 12.31
CA HIS A 136 -4.63 -3.38 13.57
C HIS A 136 -5.62 -3.27 14.74
N LEU A 137 -6.85 -3.77 14.60
CA LEU A 137 -7.86 -3.78 15.67
C LEU A 137 -7.46 -4.62 16.90
N ARG A 138 -6.69 -5.69 16.70
CA ARG A 138 -6.19 -6.56 17.78
C ARG A 138 -4.69 -6.36 17.95
N ARG A 139 -4.21 -6.33 19.19
CA ARG A 139 -2.79 -6.09 19.52
C ARG A 139 -1.82 -7.01 18.76
N ARG A 140 -2.17 -8.29 18.58
CA ARG A 140 -1.32 -9.24 17.83
C ARG A 140 -1.26 -8.91 16.34
N ASP A 141 -2.37 -8.46 15.76
CA ASP A 141 -2.44 -8.11 14.34
C ASP A 141 -1.77 -6.75 14.08
N ALA A 142 -1.94 -5.80 15.01
CA ALA A 142 -1.19 -4.55 15.03
C ALA A 142 0.32 -4.79 15.04
N ALA A 143 0.86 -5.57 15.98
CA ALA A 143 2.29 -5.85 16.04
C ALA A 143 2.86 -6.50 14.76
N ARG A 144 2.06 -7.37 14.11
CA ARG A 144 2.44 -7.97 12.82
C ARG A 144 2.46 -6.94 11.69
N MET A 145 1.45 -6.07 11.64
CA MET A 145 1.34 -5.02 10.64
C MET A 145 2.44 -3.97 10.81
N GLU A 146 2.71 -3.51 12.04
CA GLU A 146 3.80 -2.60 12.37
C GLU A 146 5.17 -3.17 11.95
N ALA A 147 5.44 -4.45 12.25
CA ALA A 147 6.69 -5.09 11.84
C ALA A 147 6.84 -5.15 10.30
N LEU A 148 5.75 -5.35 9.57
CA LEU A 148 5.76 -5.29 8.11
C LEU A 148 5.99 -3.87 7.60
N GLU A 149 5.34 -2.87 8.17
CA GLU A 149 5.53 -1.46 7.81
C GLU A 149 6.98 -1.04 7.99
N LYS A 150 7.60 -1.36 9.14
CA LYS A 150 9.03 -1.12 9.41
C LYS A 150 9.92 -1.76 8.35
N LYS A 151 9.72 -3.04 8.07
CA LYS A 151 10.51 -3.79 7.08
C LYS A 151 10.38 -3.20 5.67
N LEU A 152 9.17 -2.82 5.27
CA LEU A 152 8.89 -2.28 3.94
C LEU A 152 9.48 -0.88 3.77
N LEU A 153 9.35 -0.01 4.78
CA LEU A 153 9.91 1.33 4.75
C LEU A 153 11.43 1.32 4.76
N ALA A 154 12.06 0.46 5.58
CA ALA A 154 13.51 0.27 5.55
C ALA A 154 14.01 -0.17 4.16
N LYS A 155 13.30 -1.10 3.51
CA LYS A 155 13.61 -1.52 2.12
C LYS A 155 13.48 -0.38 1.11
N LEU A 156 12.58 0.57 1.37
CA LEU A 156 12.37 1.75 0.53
C LEU A 156 13.34 2.90 0.85
N GLY A 157 14.20 2.75 1.87
CA GLY A 157 15.16 3.77 2.30
C GLY A 157 14.59 4.83 3.23
N TYR A 158 13.45 4.57 3.87
CA TYR A 158 12.83 5.45 4.86
C TYR A 158 13.11 4.98 6.30
N PRO A 159 13.15 5.90 7.28
CA PRO A 159 13.32 5.55 8.69
C PRO A 159 12.13 4.75 9.25
N ASP A 160 12.32 4.13 10.42
CA ASP A 160 11.23 3.49 11.16
C ASP A 160 10.15 4.53 11.48
N PRO A 161 8.89 4.33 11.05
CA PRO A 161 7.84 5.32 11.25
C PRO A 161 7.36 5.42 12.71
N TYR A 162 7.79 4.52 13.59
CA TYR A 162 7.45 4.52 15.01
C TYR A 162 8.57 5.04 15.90
N ASP A 163 9.76 5.28 15.32
CA ASP A 163 10.83 5.98 16.02
C ASP A 163 10.61 7.49 15.84
N SER A 164 10.08 8.12 16.88
CA SER A 164 10.09 9.58 17.00
C SER A 164 11.48 10.02 17.49
N PRO A 165 12.12 11.03 16.89
CA PRO A 165 13.28 11.64 17.50
C PRO A 165 12.88 12.18 18.89
N ARG A 166 13.68 11.82 19.91
CA ARG A 166 13.56 12.38 21.26
C ARG A 166 13.96 13.84 21.28
#